data_AF-A0A420S7B4-F1
#
_entry.id   AF-A0A420S7B4-F1
#
_cell.length_a   1.000
_cell.length_b   1.000
_cell.length_c   1.000
_cell.angle_alpha   90.00
_cell.angle_beta   90.00
_cell.angle_gamma   90.00
#
_symmetry.space_group_name_H-M   'P 1'
#
loop_
_entity.id
_entity.type
_entity.pdbx_description
1 polymer ?
#
loop_
_entity_poly.entity_id
_entity_poly.type
_entity_poly.pdbx_seq_one_letter_code
_entity_poly.pdbx_strand_id
1 'polypeptide(L)'
;MSETLDAAPPHATFDTVLVLDLGSQTSHLILRRLRSIGVYSEMLPCTQKLKDLSWKPVGIILSGGPSSVYSPDAPNVDPLVFELGVPVLGVCYGCQLIAWRVNPNNVAPGVAREYGETSMAIRKIGNHADRLFEGLGDSLNVVMSHFDKLVHLPDGFKTIATTKNSEFAGIAHDSQPVFGIQFHPEISHTERGTDIIANFALKICGARADWKMDNFSEREIVRIRKLVGDKAQVIGAVSGGVDSTVAAKLLTEAIGDRFKSILVDTGLMRLNECEQVKETLDKHLGINLTVVDGSDLFFSRLAGVTEPEAKRKIIGETFIDLFEIEALRIEKEAENTPFAGKVEWFLQGTLYADIVESLSFKGAASSTIKSHHNAGGLPARMQNGEAHLKLLEPLRELFKDEVRAFGRQLQIHEELIGRHPFPGPGLGIRIIGEVTRERVEIVRKADHIFISMIREAGIYDEVRREHLSFERNFTNRFARSPKPTLRLTQTEVTPFLAFYEFVSISDLHSSTAVGVQGDARAYGYICVLRAVTSLDMMSAEPYEFEWSLLKAISRRIVNEVDGIARVVYDTTSKPPGESLLHASPSHTCDINRPTGTIELE
;
A
#
# COMPACT_ATOMS: atom_id res chain seq x y z
N MET A 1 19.19 32.27 22.05
CA MET A 1 19.39 30.82 21.93
C MET A 1 18.25 30.31 21.06
N SER A 2 18.61 29.82 19.89
CA SER A 2 17.72 29.45 18.79
C SER A 2 17.11 28.07 19.10
N GLU A 3 15.90 28.04 19.65
CA GLU A 3 15.07 26.83 19.59
C GLU A 3 14.54 26.71 18.16
N THR A 4 15.30 26.01 17.33
CA THR A 4 14.79 25.40 16.10
C THR A 4 13.69 24.43 16.50
N LEU A 5 12.46 24.94 16.56
CA LEU A 5 11.26 24.12 16.59
C LEU A 5 11.19 23.33 15.29
N ASP A 6 11.75 22.12 15.31
CA ASP A 6 11.50 21.11 14.29
C ASP A 6 10.00 21.06 13.97
N ALA A 7 9.69 20.95 12.69
CA ALA A 7 8.33 20.85 12.19
C ALA A 7 7.61 19.68 12.90
N ALA A 8 6.65 19.99 13.76
CA ALA A 8 6.06 19.01 14.67
C ALA A 8 5.39 17.86 13.86
N PRO A 9 5.73 16.58 14.14
CA PRO A 9 5.13 15.42 13.48
C PRO A 9 3.62 15.33 13.77
N PRO A 10 2.81 14.58 12.99
CA PRO A 10 1.36 14.59 13.18
C PRO A 10 0.92 14.19 14.58
N HIS A 11 1.61 13.26 15.24
CA HIS A 11 1.31 12.88 16.63
C HIS A 11 1.43 14.02 17.66
N ALA A 12 2.14 15.11 17.33
CA ALA A 12 2.18 16.30 18.16
C ALA A 12 0.98 17.25 17.93
N THR A 13 0.18 17.00 16.88
CA THR A 13 -0.95 17.85 16.49
C THR A 13 -2.30 17.14 16.54
N PHE A 14 -2.32 15.81 16.47
CA PHE A 14 -3.53 14.98 16.52
C PHE A 14 -3.50 14.05 17.73
N ASP A 15 -4.68 13.76 18.28
CA ASP A 15 -4.81 12.71 19.29
C ASP A 15 -4.46 11.38 18.65
N THR A 16 -3.45 10.69 19.20
CA THR A 16 -2.80 9.57 18.51
C THR A 16 -2.98 8.27 19.29
N VAL A 17 -3.54 7.26 18.63
CA VAL A 17 -3.57 5.88 19.13
C VAL A 17 -2.33 5.15 18.63
N LEU A 18 -1.55 4.60 19.56
CA LEU A 18 -0.34 3.83 19.24
C LEU A 18 -0.68 2.36 19.04
N VAL A 19 -0.32 1.79 17.90
CA VAL A 19 -0.41 0.34 17.64
C VAL A 19 0.98 -0.28 17.81
N LEU A 20 1.13 -1.21 18.74
CA LEU A 20 2.36 -1.98 18.90
C LEU A 20 2.25 -3.29 18.11
N ASP A 21 3.10 -3.42 17.09
CA ASP A 21 3.10 -4.59 16.21
C ASP A 21 3.82 -5.77 16.88
N LEU A 22 3.04 -6.81 17.19
CA LEU A 22 3.50 -8.10 17.73
C LEU A 22 3.74 -9.14 16.61
N GLY A 23 3.78 -8.70 15.36
CA GLY A 23 4.14 -9.51 14.19
C GLY A 23 2.94 -10.05 13.42
N SER A 24 1.76 -9.45 13.55
CA SER A 24 0.58 -9.82 12.76
C SER A 24 0.70 -9.33 11.33
N GLN A 25 0.24 -10.16 10.39
CA GLN A 25 0.06 -9.78 8.99
C GLN A 25 -1.01 -8.69 8.82
N THR A 26 -1.95 -8.57 9.77
CA THR A 26 -3.09 -7.62 9.71
C THR A 26 -2.91 -6.37 10.55
N SER A 27 -1.75 -6.13 11.19
CA SER A 27 -1.54 -4.95 12.05
C SER A 27 -1.81 -3.63 11.33
N HIS A 28 -1.44 -3.54 10.06
CA HIS A 28 -1.69 -2.37 9.22
C HIS A 28 -3.19 -2.09 9.00
N LEU A 29 -4.06 -3.11 9.07
CA LEU A 29 -5.51 -2.91 8.98
C LEU A 29 -6.06 -2.23 10.22
N ILE A 30 -5.50 -2.46 11.41
CA ILE A 30 -5.89 -1.76 12.65
C ILE A 30 -5.70 -0.25 12.49
N LEU A 31 -4.54 0.18 11.96
CA LEU A 31 -4.26 1.58 11.67
C LEU A 31 -5.29 2.17 10.71
N ARG A 32 -5.60 1.44 9.64
CA ARG A 32 -6.57 1.90 8.64
C ARG A 32 -7.98 2.03 9.22
N ARG A 33 -8.39 1.12 10.13
CA ARG A 33 -9.67 1.25 10.83
C ARG A 33 -9.71 2.49 11.71
N LEU A 34 -8.67 2.76 12.49
CA LEU A 34 -8.55 3.96 13.31
C LEU A 34 -8.63 5.24 12.46
N ARG A 35 -7.91 5.30 11.34
CA ARG A 35 -7.94 6.46 10.45
C ARG A 35 -9.29 6.62 9.74
N SER A 36 -9.95 5.52 9.39
CA SER A 36 -11.28 5.56 8.74
C SER A 36 -12.37 6.17 9.63
N ILE A 37 -12.20 6.12 10.96
CA ILE A 37 -13.10 6.75 11.93
C ILE A 37 -12.62 8.15 12.36
N GLY A 38 -11.61 8.69 11.68
CA GLY A 38 -11.08 10.03 11.90
C GLY A 38 -10.11 10.16 13.08
N VAL A 39 -9.51 9.06 13.55
CA VAL A 39 -8.50 9.07 14.62
C VAL A 39 -7.13 8.78 14.03
N TYR A 40 -6.15 9.65 14.30
CA TYR A 40 -4.80 9.41 13.83
C TYR A 40 -4.16 8.25 14.61
N SER A 41 -3.36 7.47 13.91
CA SER A 41 -2.72 6.29 14.47
C SER A 41 -1.35 6.04 13.86
N GLU A 42 -0.42 5.66 14.72
CA GLU A 42 0.94 5.27 14.37
C GLU A 42 1.22 3.84 14.81
N MET A 43 2.06 3.13 14.06
CA MET A 43 2.52 1.79 14.41
C MET A 43 4.01 1.78 14.68
N LEU A 44 4.39 1.14 15.79
CA LEU A 44 5.78 0.90 16.19
C LEU A 44 5.98 -0.58 16.49
N PRO A 45 7.21 -1.12 16.34
CA PRO A 45 7.50 -2.50 16.70
C PRO A 45 7.29 -2.72 18.21
N CYS A 46 6.95 -3.95 18.61
CA CYS A 46 6.76 -4.29 20.03
C CYS A 46 8.00 -4.04 20.92
N THR A 47 9.20 -3.94 20.33
CA THR A 47 10.44 -3.62 21.04
C THR A 47 10.60 -2.16 21.43
N GLN A 48 9.74 -1.27 20.92
CA GLN A 48 9.75 0.14 21.26
C GLN A 48 9.67 0.34 22.78
N LYS A 49 10.61 1.11 23.32
CA LYS A 49 10.57 1.53 24.72
C LYS A 49 9.74 2.81 24.84
N LEU A 50 8.79 2.82 25.77
CA LEU A 50 7.86 3.94 25.89
C LEU A 50 8.54 5.20 26.45
N LYS A 51 9.59 5.04 27.25
CA LYS A 51 10.42 6.14 27.73
C LYS A 51 11.12 6.94 26.62
N ASP A 52 11.29 6.32 25.45
CA ASP A 52 11.97 6.94 24.32
C ASP A 52 10.97 7.68 23.39
N LEU A 53 9.67 7.62 23.69
CA LEU A 53 8.66 8.39 22.97
C LEU A 53 8.72 9.85 23.40
N SER A 54 8.77 10.75 22.41
CA SER A 54 8.68 12.20 22.61
C SER A 54 7.27 12.69 22.93
N TRP A 55 6.27 11.80 22.89
CA TRP A 55 4.85 12.10 23.02
C TRP A 55 4.12 11.01 23.82
N LYS A 56 2.91 11.32 24.29
CA LYS A 56 2.05 10.39 25.04
C LYS A 56 0.82 10.01 24.21
N PRO A 57 0.62 8.72 23.87
CA PRO A 57 -0.60 8.29 23.18
C PRO A 57 -1.85 8.45 24.02
N VAL A 58 -2.99 8.64 23.36
CA VAL A 58 -4.30 8.66 24.04
C VAL A 58 -4.83 7.25 24.33
N GLY A 59 -4.28 6.24 23.64
CA GLY A 59 -4.54 4.82 23.89
C GLY A 59 -3.57 3.93 23.12
N ILE A 60 -3.45 2.68 23.55
CA ILE A 60 -2.51 1.70 22.96
C ILE A 60 -3.29 0.46 22.50
N ILE A 61 -3.01 -0.01 21.28
CA ILE A 61 -3.50 -1.30 20.78
C ILE A 61 -2.31 -2.25 20.62
N LEU A 62 -2.38 -3.42 21.24
CA LEU A 62 -1.43 -4.52 21.04
C LEU A 62 -1.97 -5.42 19.94
N SER A 63 -1.26 -5.52 18.83
CA SER A 63 -1.74 -6.31 17.69
C SER A 63 -1.68 -7.82 17.94
N GLY A 64 -2.22 -8.59 17.00
CA GLY A 64 -2.04 -10.05 17.00
C GLY A 64 -0.60 -10.46 16.68
N GLY A 65 -0.40 -11.76 16.56
CA GLY A 65 0.88 -12.31 16.16
C GLY A 65 0.77 -13.82 15.95
N PRO A 66 1.63 -14.42 15.11
CA PRO A 66 1.62 -15.85 14.86
C PRO A 66 2.34 -16.66 15.96
N SER A 67 3.04 -15.98 16.87
CA SER A 67 3.85 -16.62 17.92
C SER A 67 2.97 -17.17 19.05
N SER A 68 3.47 -18.19 19.75
CA SER A 68 2.93 -18.58 21.05
C SER A 68 3.57 -17.73 22.14
N VAL A 69 2.82 -17.41 23.20
CA VAL A 69 3.35 -16.64 24.35
C VAL A 69 4.46 -17.40 25.11
N TYR A 70 4.58 -18.72 24.91
CA TYR A 70 5.61 -19.56 25.51
C TYR A 70 6.84 -19.76 24.61
N SER A 71 6.82 -19.26 23.38
CA SER A 71 7.99 -19.38 22.50
C SER A 71 9.19 -18.63 23.12
N PRO A 72 10.43 -19.16 23.02
CA PRO A 72 11.61 -18.48 23.55
C PRO A 72 11.77 -17.04 23.01
N ASP A 73 11.41 -16.85 21.74
CA ASP A 73 11.46 -15.56 21.04
C ASP A 73 10.07 -14.89 20.96
N ALA A 74 9.18 -15.19 21.92
CA ALA A 74 7.84 -14.62 21.97
C ALA A 74 7.89 -13.08 22.02
N PRO A 75 7.24 -12.38 21.06
CA PRO A 75 7.16 -10.92 21.07
C PRO A 75 6.58 -10.41 22.39
N ASN A 76 7.21 -9.40 22.96
CA ASN A 76 6.81 -8.80 24.23
C ASN A 76 6.90 -7.28 24.12
N VAL A 77 6.15 -6.57 24.97
CA VAL A 77 6.10 -5.10 24.99
C VAL A 77 6.82 -4.52 26.22
N ASP A 78 7.12 -3.23 26.20
CA ASP A 78 7.59 -2.53 27.40
C ASP A 78 6.56 -2.66 28.55
N PRO A 79 6.93 -3.09 29.77
CA PRO A 79 6.05 -3.09 30.94
C PRO A 79 5.32 -1.76 31.16
N LEU A 80 5.96 -0.63 30.85
CA LEU A 80 5.39 0.71 30.99
C LEU A 80 4.07 0.91 30.23
N VAL A 81 3.76 0.08 29.22
CA VAL A 81 2.50 0.11 28.48
C VAL A 81 1.29 0.10 29.42
N PHE A 82 1.36 -0.70 30.48
CA PHE A 82 0.26 -0.87 31.43
C PHE A 82 0.29 0.15 32.58
N GLU A 83 1.38 0.91 32.70
CA GLU A 83 1.60 1.90 33.78
C GLU A 83 1.40 3.35 33.30
N LEU A 84 1.34 3.58 31.98
CA LEU A 84 1.23 4.91 31.37
C LEU A 84 -0.09 5.65 31.70
N GLY A 85 -1.08 4.93 32.23
CA GLY A 85 -2.38 5.46 32.61
C GLY A 85 -3.26 5.81 31.40
N VAL A 86 -3.09 5.07 30.30
CA VAL A 86 -3.88 5.22 29.06
C VAL A 86 -4.59 3.89 28.77
N PRO A 87 -5.75 3.88 28.09
CA PRO A 87 -6.43 2.64 27.74
C PRO A 87 -5.60 1.71 26.87
N VAL A 88 -5.75 0.40 27.09
CA VAL A 88 -5.05 -0.64 26.34
C VAL A 88 -6.05 -1.65 25.78
N LEU A 89 -5.93 -1.98 24.49
CA LEU A 89 -6.69 -3.06 23.85
C LEU A 89 -5.71 -4.10 23.28
N GLY A 90 -5.79 -5.34 23.75
CA GLY A 90 -5.07 -6.47 23.18
C GLY A 90 -5.90 -7.24 22.16
N VAL A 91 -5.38 -7.42 20.95
CA VAL A 91 -6.02 -8.19 19.87
C VAL A 91 -5.31 -9.52 19.69
N CYS A 92 -6.03 -10.64 19.74
CA CYS A 92 -5.52 -12.00 19.59
C CYS A 92 -4.29 -12.27 20.50
N TYR A 93 -3.08 -12.35 19.95
CA TYR A 93 -1.85 -12.49 20.74
C TYR A 93 -1.67 -11.37 21.78
N GLY A 94 -2.08 -10.13 21.48
CA GLY A 94 -2.08 -9.04 22.45
C GLY A 94 -2.98 -9.32 23.66
N CYS A 95 -4.14 -9.95 23.46
CA CYS A 95 -5.03 -10.40 24.54
C CYS A 95 -4.36 -11.50 25.38
N GLN A 96 -3.72 -12.47 24.72
CA GLN A 96 -2.97 -13.54 25.38
C GLN A 96 -1.81 -13.01 26.21
N LEU A 97 -1.08 -12.02 25.70
CA LEU A 97 0.02 -11.38 26.41
C LEU A 97 -0.47 -10.65 27.67
N ILE A 98 -1.62 -9.98 27.61
CA ILE A 98 -2.25 -9.36 28.80
C ILE A 98 -2.55 -10.43 29.85
N ALA A 99 -3.21 -11.52 29.45
CA ALA A 99 -3.58 -12.59 30.37
C ALA A 99 -2.36 -13.31 30.97
N TRP A 100 -1.37 -13.63 30.13
CA TRP A 100 -0.15 -14.33 30.51
C TRP A 100 0.71 -13.54 31.50
N ARG A 101 0.75 -12.21 31.36
CA ARG A 101 1.48 -11.32 32.28
C ARG A 101 0.93 -11.34 33.71
N VAL A 102 -0.37 -11.50 33.86
CA VAL A 102 -1.01 -11.62 35.19
C VAL A 102 -0.65 -12.97 35.80
N ASN A 103 -0.81 -14.05 35.03
CA ASN A 103 -0.39 -15.39 35.43
C ASN A 103 -0.07 -16.23 34.18
N PRO A 104 1.14 -16.81 34.07
CA PRO A 104 1.51 -17.65 32.94
C PRO A 104 0.60 -18.85 32.72
N ASN A 105 -0.19 -19.29 33.71
CA ASN A 105 -1.14 -20.40 33.53
C ASN A 105 -2.46 -19.98 32.87
N ASN A 106 -2.70 -18.68 32.65
CA ASN A 106 -3.95 -18.20 32.06
C ASN A 106 -4.10 -18.56 30.58
N VAL A 107 -3.00 -18.85 29.89
CA VAL A 107 -2.98 -19.23 28.48
C VAL A 107 -2.59 -20.70 28.37
N ALA A 108 -3.04 -21.38 27.33
CA ALA A 108 -2.53 -22.69 26.98
C ALA A 108 -2.53 -22.87 25.46
N PRO A 109 -1.66 -23.76 24.92
CA PRO A 109 -1.73 -24.17 23.53
C PRO A 109 -3.12 -24.76 23.22
N GLY A 110 -3.75 -24.30 22.15
CA GLY A 110 -5.02 -24.87 21.71
C GLY A 110 -4.85 -26.28 21.17
N VAL A 111 -5.83 -27.14 21.46
CA VAL A 111 -5.85 -28.54 20.97
C VAL A 111 -6.31 -28.62 19.50
N ALA A 112 -7.02 -27.59 19.01
CA ALA A 112 -7.45 -27.44 17.62
C ALA A 112 -7.32 -25.96 17.21
N ARG A 113 -6.88 -25.71 15.97
CA ARG A 113 -6.80 -24.37 15.40
C ARG A 113 -8.21 -23.84 15.09
N GLU A 114 -8.57 -22.69 15.65
CA GLU A 114 -9.79 -21.98 15.29
C GLU A 114 -9.44 -20.85 14.33
N TYR A 115 -9.63 -21.13 13.04
CA TYR A 115 -9.55 -20.13 11.96
C TYR A 115 -10.91 -20.00 11.31
N GLY A 116 -11.37 -18.75 11.19
CA GLY A 116 -12.56 -18.41 10.42
C GLY A 116 -13.65 -17.75 11.26
N GLU A 117 -14.81 -17.61 10.64
CA GLU A 117 -15.97 -16.94 11.20
C GLU A 117 -16.64 -17.80 12.26
N THR A 118 -16.97 -17.18 13.38
CA THR A 118 -17.71 -17.82 14.48
C THR A 118 -18.68 -16.84 15.09
N SER A 119 -19.79 -17.36 15.60
CA SER A 119 -20.75 -16.54 16.34
C SER A 119 -20.23 -16.33 17.76
N MET A 120 -20.14 -15.06 18.15
CA MET A 120 -19.71 -14.61 19.46
C MET A 120 -20.88 -14.00 20.22
N ALA A 121 -21.09 -14.43 21.46
CA ALA A 121 -22.05 -13.81 22.37
C ALA A 121 -21.36 -12.73 23.22
N ILE A 122 -21.96 -11.54 23.26
CA ILE A 122 -21.52 -10.43 24.11
C ILE A 122 -22.09 -10.62 25.52
N ARG A 123 -21.26 -10.43 26.54
CA ARG A 123 -21.65 -10.52 27.95
C ARG A 123 -21.63 -9.14 28.58
N LYS A 124 -22.82 -8.64 28.94
CA LYS A 124 -22.96 -7.38 29.67
C LYS A 124 -22.73 -7.60 31.16
N ILE A 125 -21.87 -6.79 31.75
CA ILE A 125 -21.40 -6.89 33.14
C ILE A 125 -21.99 -5.77 34.00
N GLY A 126 -22.41 -4.67 33.39
CA GLY A 126 -23.02 -3.52 34.06
C GLY A 126 -22.01 -2.51 34.61
N ASN A 127 -20.79 -2.46 34.06
CA ASN A 127 -19.77 -1.49 34.43
C ASN A 127 -19.03 -0.95 33.19
N HIS A 128 -17.86 -0.30 33.37
CA HIS A 128 -17.10 0.28 32.26
C HIS A 128 -16.67 -0.75 31.20
N ALA A 129 -16.65 -2.04 31.52
CA ALA A 129 -16.26 -3.12 30.63
C ALA A 129 -17.17 -3.23 29.39
N ASP A 130 -18.45 -2.86 29.54
CA ASP A 130 -19.46 -2.93 28.48
C ASP A 130 -19.23 -1.90 27.36
N ARG A 131 -18.40 -0.87 27.63
CA ARG A 131 -18.16 0.24 26.70
C ARG A 131 -17.54 -0.22 25.38
N LEU A 132 -16.77 -1.31 25.38
CA LEU A 132 -16.14 -1.83 24.17
C LEU A 132 -17.18 -2.33 23.14
N PHE A 133 -18.29 -2.92 23.62
CA PHE A 133 -19.34 -3.49 22.79
C PHE A 133 -20.65 -2.69 22.82
N GLU A 134 -20.60 -1.45 23.29
CA GLU A 134 -21.76 -0.58 23.38
C GLU A 134 -22.41 -0.36 22.00
N GLY A 135 -23.71 -0.63 21.88
CA GLY A 135 -24.48 -0.44 20.66
C GLY A 135 -24.35 -1.56 19.62
N LEU A 136 -23.70 -2.68 19.95
CA LEU A 136 -23.46 -3.79 19.02
C LEU A 136 -24.42 -4.98 19.17
N GLY A 137 -25.45 -4.85 20.02
CA GLY A 137 -26.40 -5.92 20.29
C GLY A 137 -25.87 -6.95 21.29
N ASP A 138 -26.33 -8.19 21.18
CA ASP A 138 -26.01 -9.28 22.11
C ASP A 138 -25.12 -10.37 21.48
N SER A 139 -24.94 -10.35 20.16
CA SER A 139 -24.07 -11.29 19.44
C SER A 139 -23.54 -10.68 18.14
N LEU A 140 -22.36 -11.10 17.70
CA LEU A 140 -21.74 -10.73 16.44
C LEU A 140 -21.08 -11.94 15.79
N ASN A 141 -20.99 -11.95 14.45
CA ASN A 141 -20.09 -12.86 13.76
C ASN A 141 -18.68 -12.25 13.70
N VAL A 142 -17.67 -12.98 14.17
CA VAL A 142 -16.30 -12.49 14.29
C VAL A 142 -15.30 -13.48 13.68
N VAL A 143 -14.15 -12.96 13.22
CA VAL A 143 -13.07 -13.80 12.72
C VAL A 143 -12.08 -14.14 13.84
N MET A 144 -12.00 -15.42 14.15
CA MET A 144 -10.99 -15.98 15.04
C MET A 144 -9.77 -16.42 14.24
N SER A 145 -8.58 -16.17 14.77
CA SER A 145 -7.33 -16.66 14.19
C SER A 145 -6.29 -16.85 15.27
N HIS A 146 -6.42 -17.90 16.07
CA HIS A 146 -5.50 -18.19 17.15
C HIS A 146 -5.18 -19.68 17.28
N PHE A 147 -3.95 -19.96 17.70
CA PHE A 147 -3.51 -21.29 18.08
C PHE A 147 -3.63 -21.47 19.60
N ASP A 148 -2.99 -20.60 20.36
CA ASP A 148 -3.14 -20.54 21.82
C ASP A 148 -4.50 -19.95 22.18
N LYS A 149 -4.98 -20.22 23.39
CA LYS A 149 -6.19 -19.61 23.93
C LYS A 149 -6.06 -19.36 25.42
N LEU A 150 -6.86 -18.44 25.94
CA LEU A 150 -7.05 -18.29 27.37
C LEU A 150 -7.79 -19.52 27.91
N VAL A 151 -7.28 -20.11 28.98
CA VAL A 151 -7.88 -21.25 29.70
C VAL A 151 -8.33 -20.87 31.11
N HIS A 152 -7.81 -19.77 31.65
CA HIS A 152 -8.29 -19.17 32.89
C HIS A 152 -8.49 -17.67 32.70
N LEU A 153 -9.51 -17.13 33.36
CA LEU A 153 -9.74 -15.70 33.43
C LEU A 153 -8.66 -15.08 34.32
N PRO A 154 -7.92 -14.06 33.86
CA PRO A 154 -6.92 -13.39 34.69
C PRO A 154 -7.55 -12.72 35.92
N ASP A 155 -6.82 -12.70 37.03
CA ASP A 155 -7.27 -12.03 38.26
C ASP A 155 -7.56 -10.56 38.01
N GLY A 156 -8.70 -10.07 38.51
CA GLY A 156 -9.17 -8.69 38.30
C GLY A 156 -9.79 -8.42 36.92
N PHE A 157 -10.00 -9.45 36.10
CA PHE A 157 -10.72 -9.35 34.82
C PHE A 157 -12.10 -9.99 34.88
N LYS A 158 -12.94 -9.61 33.92
CA LYS A 158 -14.23 -10.24 33.65
C LYS A 158 -14.36 -10.59 32.18
N THR A 159 -15.14 -11.63 31.90
CA THR A 159 -15.48 -12.05 30.55
C THR A 159 -16.57 -11.16 29.96
N ILE A 160 -16.23 -10.42 28.91
CA ILE A 160 -17.14 -9.55 28.15
C ILE A 160 -17.61 -10.18 26.82
N ALA A 161 -16.99 -11.28 26.38
CA ALA A 161 -17.46 -12.03 25.21
C ALA A 161 -17.06 -13.51 25.27
N THR A 162 -17.90 -14.36 24.68
CA THR A 162 -17.73 -15.83 24.65
C THR A 162 -18.07 -16.40 23.28
N THR A 163 -17.33 -17.39 22.80
CA THR A 163 -17.70 -18.24 21.65
C THR A 163 -17.89 -19.69 22.11
N LYS A 164 -18.28 -20.59 21.19
CA LYS A 164 -18.41 -22.02 21.49
C LYS A 164 -17.09 -22.68 21.91
N ASN A 165 -15.95 -22.20 21.38
CA ASN A 165 -14.64 -22.80 21.58
C ASN A 165 -13.69 -21.95 22.46
N SER A 166 -14.05 -20.68 22.70
CA SER A 166 -13.30 -19.73 23.51
C SER A 166 -14.20 -19.09 24.57
N GLU A 167 -14.08 -19.59 25.81
CA GLU A 167 -14.83 -19.09 26.98
C GLU A 167 -14.42 -17.67 27.37
N PHE A 168 -13.22 -17.22 26.97
CA PHE A 168 -12.66 -15.90 27.25
C PHE A 168 -12.37 -15.17 25.94
N ALA A 169 -13.33 -15.18 25.02
CA ALA A 169 -13.20 -14.53 23.71
C ALA A 169 -13.05 -13.00 23.82
N GLY A 170 -13.54 -12.41 24.91
CA GLY A 170 -13.24 -11.04 25.29
C GLY A 170 -13.14 -10.91 26.81
N ILE A 171 -12.14 -10.16 27.28
CA ILE A 171 -11.89 -9.87 28.69
C ILE A 171 -11.72 -8.35 28.90
N ALA A 172 -12.10 -7.87 30.08
CA ALA A 172 -11.86 -6.49 30.51
C ALA A 172 -11.50 -6.44 31.98
N HIS A 173 -10.58 -5.57 32.37
CA HIS A 173 -10.21 -5.36 33.76
C HIS A 173 -11.37 -4.71 34.52
N ASP A 174 -11.52 -4.98 35.82
CA ASP A 174 -12.64 -4.53 36.65
C ASP A 174 -12.64 -3.00 36.90
N SER A 175 -11.44 -2.41 36.97
CA SER A 175 -11.24 -1.00 37.33
C SER A 175 -10.34 -0.19 36.39
N GLN A 176 -9.63 -0.86 35.48
CA GLN A 176 -8.65 -0.21 34.61
C GLN A 176 -9.16 -0.29 33.17
N PRO A 177 -8.85 0.69 32.31
CA PRO A 177 -9.30 0.67 30.91
C PRO A 177 -8.45 -0.30 30.06
N VAL A 178 -8.28 -1.54 30.52
CA VAL A 178 -7.53 -2.60 29.85
C VAL A 178 -8.52 -3.66 29.36
N PHE A 179 -8.46 -3.93 28.06
CA PHE A 179 -9.36 -4.82 27.34
C PHE A 179 -8.55 -5.81 26.52
N GLY A 180 -9.08 -7.01 26.31
CA GLY A 180 -8.50 -8.04 25.46
C GLY A 180 -9.59 -8.75 24.67
N ILE A 181 -9.35 -9.00 23.38
CA ILE A 181 -10.24 -9.74 22.50
C ILE A 181 -9.45 -10.80 21.73
N GLN A 182 -10.01 -12.00 21.58
CA GLN A 182 -9.35 -13.14 20.96
C GLN A 182 -9.59 -13.23 19.43
N PHE A 183 -10.46 -12.37 18.90
CA PHE A 183 -10.79 -12.22 17.48
C PHE A 183 -10.19 -10.95 16.90
N HIS A 184 -10.28 -10.80 15.57
CA HIS A 184 -9.69 -9.70 14.80
C HIS A 184 -10.75 -8.70 14.32
N PRO A 185 -11.00 -7.58 15.03
CA PRO A 185 -11.97 -6.56 14.61
C PRO A 185 -11.55 -5.79 13.35
N GLU A 186 -10.27 -5.86 12.97
CA GLU A 186 -9.74 -5.16 11.80
C GLU A 186 -10.10 -5.83 10.47
N ILE A 187 -10.33 -7.15 10.49
CA ILE A 187 -10.66 -7.96 9.32
C ILE A 187 -12.11 -7.67 8.88
N SER A 188 -12.33 -7.50 7.57
CA SER A 188 -13.62 -7.13 6.99
C SER A 188 -14.77 -8.10 7.30
N HIS A 189 -14.46 -9.38 7.48
CA HIS A 189 -15.43 -10.42 7.81
C HIS A 189 -15.91 -10.38 9.27
N THR A 190 -15.27 -9.59 10.13
CA THR A 190 -15.78 -9.35 11.50
C THR A 190 -16.89 -8.31 11.43
N GLU A 191 -18.12 -8.75 11.71
CA GLU A 191 -19.31 -7.91 11.74
C GLU A 191 -19.11 -6.76 12.73
N ARG A 192 -19.36 -5.52 12.29
CA ARG A 192 -19.21 -4.32 13.13
C ARG A 192 -17.83 -4.17 13.78
N GLY A 193 -16.78 -4.79 13.22
CA GLY A 193 -15.42 -4.71 13.77
C GLY A 193 -14.87 -3.28 13.86
N THR A 194 -15.23 -2.44 12.89
CA THR A 194 -14.90 -0.99 12.90
C THR A 194 -15.55 -0.28 14.08
N ASP A 195 -16.79 -0.63 14.45
CA ASP A 195 -17.48 -0.04 15.59
C ASP A 195 -16.82 -0.43 16.92
N ILE A 196 -16.26 -1.63 17.04
CA ILE A 196 -15.49 -2.05 18.23
C ILE A 196 -14.24 -1.17 18.39
N ILE A 197 -13.50 -0.96 17.30
CA ILE A 197 -12.33 -0.07 17.27
C ILE A 197 -12.75 1.38 17.56
N ALA A 198 -13.91 1.81 17.05
CA ALA A 198 -14.46 3.15 17.32
C ALA A 198 -14.86 3.35 18.79
N ASN A 199 -15.50 2.36 19.41
CA ASN A 199 -15.80 2.38 20.83
C ASN A 199 -14.52 2.51 21.67
N PHE A 200 -13.47 1.77 21.30
CA PHE A 200 -12.17 1.90 21.96
C PHE A 200 -11.57 3.30 21.77
N ALA A 201 -11.35 3.73 20.53
CA ALA A 201 -10.63 4.97 20.25
C ALA A 201 -11.42 6.24 20.65
N LEU A 202 -12.70 6.33 20.29
CA LEU A 202 -13.49 7.56 20.48
C LEU A 202 -14.10 7.64 21.87
N LYS A 203 -14.64 6.53 22.40
CA LYS A 203 -15.34 6.56 23.68
C LYS A 203 -14.39 6.26 24.84
N ILE A 204 -13.62 5.17 24.75
CA ILE A 204 -12.77 4.74 25.87
C ILE A 204 -11.51 5.61 25.98
N CYS A 205 -10.78 5.82 24.89
CA CYS A 205 -9.61 6.71 24.86
C CYS A 205 -9.97 8.20 24.83
N GLY A 206 -11.18 8.54 24.36
CA GLY A 206 -11.60 9.94 24.24
C GLY A 206 -10.91 10.69 23.11
N ALA A 207 -10.37 9.98 22.10
CA ALA A 207 -9.68 10.59 20.98
C ALA A 207 -10.66 11.46 20.15
N ARG A 208 -10.19 12.62 19.71
CA ARG A 208 -10.94 13.46 18.77
C ARG A 208 -10.91 12.87 17.36
N ALA A 209 -12.07 12.87 16.70
CA ALA A 209 -12.22 12.46 15.31
C ALA A 209 -11.85 13.61 14.34
N ASP A 210 -10.66 14.20 14.50
CA ASP A 210 -10.18 15.37 13.75
C ASP A 210 -9.12 15.05 12.68
N TRP A 211 -8.75 13.77 12.51
CA TRP A 211 -8.00 13.29 11.36
C TRP A 211 -8.90 13.27 10.12
N LYS A 212 -9.02 14.44 9.49
CA LYS A 212 -9.73 14.67 8.23
C LYS A 212 -8.78 15.33 7.26
N MET A 213 -8.91 15.01 5.98
CA MET A 213 -7.99 15.48 4.95
C MET A 213 -7.97 17.01 4.81
N ASP A 214 -9.07 17.71 5.10
CA ASP A 214 -9.12 19.19 5.15
C ASP A 214 -8.20 19.75 6.25
N ASN A 215 -8.26 19.17 7.46
CA ASN A 215 -7.39 19.57 8.57
C ASN A 215 -5.93 19.22 8.30
N PHE A 216 -5.69 18.09 7.62
CA PHE A 216 -4.34 17.65 7.26
C PHE A 216 -3.70 18.62 6.27
N SER A 217 -4.40 19.03 5.20
CA SER A 217 -3.84 19.88 4.15
C SER A 217 -3.39 21.25 4.66
N GLU A 218 -4.24 21.92 5.45
CA GLU A 218 -3.92 23.23 6.03
C GLU A 218 -2.69 23.17 6.95
N ARG A 219 -2.62 22.14 7.82
CA ARG A 219 -1.50 21.94 8.74
C ARG A 219 -0.22 21.58 7.99
N GLU A 220 -0.33 20.75 6.96
CA GLU A 220 0.81 20.31 6.17
C GLU A 220 1.38 21.45 5.32
N ILE A 221 0.54 22.35 4.79
CA ILE A 221 1.00 23.58 4.13
C ILE A 221 1.84 24.45 5.09
N VAL A 222 1.37 24.64 6.33
CA VAL A 222 2.11 25.39 7.35
C VAL A 222 3.44 24.70 7.68
N ARG A 223 3.43 23.36 7.78
CA ARG A 223 4.63 22.54 8.01
C ARG A 223 5.66 22.72 6.90
N ILE A 224 5.24 22.59 5.65
CA ILE A 224 6.09 22.74 4.46
C ILE A 224 6.69 24.15 4.42
N ARG A 225 5.89 25.20 4.59
CA ARG A 225 6.37 26.60 4.58
C ARG A 225 7.45 26.83 5.64
N LYS A 226 7.26 26.31 6.85
CA LYS A 226 8.24 26.45 7.94
C LYS A 226 9.53 25.66 7.66
N LEU A 227 9.40 24.44 7.13
CA LEU A 227 10.54 23.55 6.87
C LEU A 227 11.41 24.04 5.71
N VAL A 228 10.78 24.49 4.62
CA VAL A 228 11.46 25.02 3.43
C VAL A 228 11.95 26.45 3.68
N GLY A 229 11.28 27.20 4.56
CA GLY A 229 11.56 28.61 4.80
C GLY A 229 11.19 29.50 3.61
N ASP A 230 11.68 30.73 3.62
CA ASP A 230 11.24 31.78 2.67
C ASP A 230 11.98 31.76 1.33
N LYS A 231 13.20 31.17 1.28
CA LYS A 231 14.10 31.30 0.13
C LYS A 231 14.47 29.99 -0.56
N ALA A 232 14.42 28.85 0.13
CA ALA A 232 14.84 27.60 -0.48
C ALA A 232 13.89 27.21 -1.62
N GLN A 233 14.48 26.63 -2.67
CA GLN A 233 13.78 26.04 -3.80
C GLN A 233 13.58 24.54 -3.55
N VAL A 234 12.51 23.99 -4.10
CA VAL A 234 12.17 22.57 -3.98
C VAL A 234 12.00 21.98 -5.37
N ILE A 235 12.70 20.88 -5.66
CA ILE A 235 12.51 20.12 -6.89
C ILE A 235 11.75 18.83 -6.61
N GLY A 236 10.97 18.35 -7.58
CA GLY A 236 10.25 17.09 -7.43
C GLY A 236 10.09 16.34 -8.72
N ALA A 237 10.28 15.01 -8.65
CA ALA A 237 9.96 14.11 -9.74
C ALA A 237 8.44 13.87 -9.82
N VAL A 238 7.80 14.36 -10.90
CA VAL A 238 6.35 14.24 -11.08
C VAL A 238 6.05 13.38 -12.30
N SER A 239 5.81 12.10 -12.04
CA SER A 239 5.53 11.07 -13.05
C SER A 239 4.09 11.08 -13.61
N GLY A 240 3.18 11.87 -13.02
CA GLY A 240 1.75 11.81 -13.31
C GLY A 240 1.04 10.60 -12.69
N GLY A 241 1.67 9.97 -11.69
CA GLY A 241 0.99 9.06 -10.77
C GLY A 241 0.23 9.84 -9.69
N VAL A 242 -0.70 9.19 -9.00
CA VAL A 242 -1.53 9.84 -7.97
C VAL A 242 -0.68 10.50 -6.89
N ASP A 243 0.28 9.78 -6.33
CA ASP A 243 1.06 10.24 -5.17
C ASP A 243 1.92 11.46 -5.53
N SER A 244 2.64 11.38 -6.65
CA SER A 244 3.49 12.48 -7.12
C SER A 244 2.66 13.70 -7.53
N THR A 245 1.47 13.49 -8.09
CA THR A 245 0.56 14.59 -8.46
C THR A 245 -0.04 15.28 -7.24
N VAL A 246 -0.52 14.53 -6.25
CA VAL A 246 -1.07 15.08 -5.01
C VAL A 246 0.01 15.85 -4.24
N ALA A 247 1.20 15.27 -4.13
CA ALA A 247 2.34 15.92 -3.50
C ALA A 247 2.74 17.21 -4.24
N ALA A 248 2.80 17.18 -5.57
CA ALA A 248 3.11 18.34 -6.39
C ALA A 248 2.07 19.47 -6.24
N LYS A 249 0.78 19.12 -6.21
CA LYS A 249 -0.30 20.09 -6.01
C LYS A 249 -0.21 20.75 -4.64
N LEU A 250 0.00 19.95 -3.58
CA LEU A 250 0.18 20.43 -2.21
C LEU A 250 1.38 21.40 -2.10
N LEU A 251 2.52 21.07 -2.71
CA LEU A 251 3.68 21.95 -2.72
C LEU A 251 3.43 23.24 -3.51
N THR A 252 2.73 23.15 -4.64
CA THR A 252 2.36 24.33 -5.43
C THR A 252 1.49 25.29 -4.60
N GLU A 253 0.54 24.78 -3.82
CA GLU A 253 -0.27 25.60 -2.91
C GLU A 253 0.53 26.14 -1.71
N ALA A 254 1.50 25.35 -1.21
CA ALA A 254 2.31 25.74 -0.07
C ALA A 254 3.33 26.82 -0.41
N ILE A 255 4.09 26.66 -1.50
CA ILE A 255 5.26 27.51 -1.78
C ILE A 255 5.28 28.12 -3.19
N GLY A 256 4.23 27.90 -3.99
CA GLY A 256 4.06 28.50 -5.31
C GLY A 256 5.21 28.16 -6.27
N ASP A 257 5.70 29.18 -6.98
CA ASP A 257 6.73 29.05 -8.01
C ASP A 257 8.09 28.55 -7.52
N ARG A 258 8.30 28.45 -6.20
CA ARG A 258 9.51 27.87 -5.60
C ARG A 258 9.55 26.35 -5.69
N PHE A 259 8.40 25.72 -5.96
CA PHE A 259 8.35 24.31 -6.31
C PHE A 259 8.54 24.14 -7.82
N LYS A 260 9.55 23.38 -8.22
CA LYS A 260 9.82 23.02 -9.61
C LYS A 260 9.53 21.54 -9.83
N SER A 261 8.43 21.29 -10.53
CA SER A 261 8.08 19.93 -10.94
C SER A 261 8.79 19.54 -12.23
N ILE A 262 9.43 18.37 -12.21
CA ILE A 262 10.23 17.83 -13.31
C ILE A 262 9.67 16.45 -13.69
N LEU A 263 9.38 16.28 -14.97
CA LEU A 263 9.11 14.98 -15.58
C LEU A 263 10.28 14.64 -16.52
N VAL A 264 11.03 13.58 -16.20
CA VAL A 264 12.09 13.08 -17.07
C VAL A 264 11.47 12.11 -18.08
N ASP A 265 11.54 12.46 -19.37
CA ASP A 265 11.24 11.52 -20.43
C ASP A 265 12.43 10.58 -20.60
N THR A 266 12.26 9.37 -20.07
CA THR A 266 13.27 8.31 -20.16
C THR A 266 13.37 7.68 -21.54
N GLY A 267 12.43 8.00 -22.45
CA GLY A 267 12.22 7.24 -23.67
C GLY A 267 11.54 5.89 -23.44
N LEU A 268 11.26 5.50 -22.19
CA LEU A 268 10.66 4.22 -21.79
C LEU A 268 9.23 4.38 -21.24
N MET A 269 8.63 5.55 -21.47
CA MET A 269 7.25 5.86 -21.08
C MET A 269 6.24 5.23 -22.05
N ARG A 270 4.95 5.16 -21.70
CA ARG A 270 3.86 4.74 -22.60
C ARG A 270 3.68 5.75 -23.74
N LEU A 271 2.91 5.34 -24.76
CA LEU A 271 2.64 6.19 -25.92
C LEU A 271 2.01 7.53 -25.49
N ASN A 272 2.64 8.64 -25.89
CA ASN A 272 2.23 10.03 -25.61
C ASN A 272 2.06 10.36 -24.12
N GLU A 273 2.67 9.57 -23.22
CA GLU A 273 2.48 9.72 -21.77
C GLU A 273 3.02 11.05 -21.25
N CYS A 274 4.21 11.48 -21.68
CA CYS A 274 4.81 12.73 -21.24
C CYS A 274 3.96 13.95 -21.65
N GLU A 275 3.44 13.93 -22.88
CA GLU A 275 2.58 15.00 -23.41
C GLU A 275 1.26 15.07 -22.64
N GLN A 276 0.61 13.91 -22.42
CA GLN A 276 -0.64 13.82 -21.68
C GLN A 276 -0.49 14.27 -20.22
N VAL A 277 0.59 13.83 -19.55
CA VAL A 277 0.87 14.24 -18.16
C VAL A 277 1.13 15.73 -18.09
N LYS A 278 1.95 16.28 -19.01
CA LYS A 278 2.20 17.73 -19.06
C LYS A 278 0.93 18.52 -19.28
N GLU A 279 0.14 18.15 -20.29
CA GLU A 279 -1.13 18.82 -20.58
C GLU A 279 -2.06 18.79 -19.36
N THR A 280 -2.17 17.64 -18.70
CA THR A 280 -3.09 17.49 -17.57
C THR A 280 -2.65 18.29 -16.36
N LEU A 281 -1.37 18.23 -15.99
CA LEU A 281 -0.86 18.93 -14.81
C LEU A 281 -0.79 20.44 -15.01
N ASP A 282 -0.38 20.90 -16.19
CA ASP A 282 -0.24 22.31 -16.51
C ASP A 282 -1.61 22.96 -16.71
N LYS A 283 -2.45 22.44 -17.64
CA LYS A 283 -3.73 23.08 -17.99
C LYS A 283 -4.81 22.90 -16.92
N HIS A 284 -4.87 21.76 -16.23
CA HIS A 284 -5.98 21.47 -15.31
C HIS A 284 -5.64 21.73 -13.84
N LEU A 285 -4.36 21.67 -13.44
CA LEU A 285 -3.97 21.82 -12.03
C LEU A 285 -3.11 23.06 -11.75
N GLY A 286 -2.65 23.75 -12.79
CA GLY A 286 -1.78 24.93 -12.69
C GLY A 286 -0.39 24.58 -12.16
N ILE A 287 0.06 23.34 -12.34
CA ILE A 287 1.38 22.87 -11.90
C ILE A 287 2.35 23.03 -13.07
N ASN A 288 3.33 23.92 -12.91
CA ASN A 288 4.34 24.17 -13.94
C ASN A 288 5.31 22.98 -14.06
N LEU A 289 5.02 22.10 -15.02
CA LEU A 289 5.78 20.88 -15.29
C LEU A 289 6.84 21.10 -16.37
N THR A 290 8.10 21.02 -15.97
CA THR A 290 9.23 20.94 -16.90
C THR A 290 9.41 19.51 -17.38
N VAL A 291 9.33 19.28 -18.69
CA VAL A 291 9.66 17.98 -19.29
C VAL A 291 11.10 18.01 -19.77
N VAL A 292 11.91 17.05 -19.32
CA VAL A 292 13.34 16.93 -19.64
C VAL A 292 13.54 15.68 -20.46
N ASP A 293 13.96 15.83 -21.72
CA ASP A 293 14.25 14.69 -22.59
C ASP A 293 15.61 14.08 -22.22
N GLY A 294 15.57 12.90 -21.63
CA GLY A 294 16.76 12.08 -21.33
C GLY A 294 16.91 10.88 -22.27
N SER A 295 16.04 10.72 -23.26
CA SER A 295 15.86 9.45 -23.97
C SER A 295 17.15 8.90 -24.58
N ASP A 296 17.94 9.75 -25.26
CA ASP A 296 19.24 9.35 -25.83
C ASP A 296 20.23 8.84 -24.77
N LEU A 297 20.25 9.47 -23.60
CA LEU A 297 21.12 9.07 -22.50
C LEU A 297 20.69 7.71 -21.93
N PHE A 298 19.39 7.48 -21.75
CA PHE A 298 18.90 6.18 -21.30
C PHE A 298 19.19 5.07 -22.31
N PHE A 299 18.90 5.27 -23.60
CA PHE A 299 19.16 4.26 -24.62
C PHE A 299 20.65 3.95 -24.79
N SER A 300 21.52 4.97 -24.73
CA SER A 300 22.97 4.75 -24.83
C SER A 300 23.53 3.93 -23.66
N ARG A 301 23.02 4.13 -22.44
CA ARG A 301 23.44 3.38 -21.24
C ARG A 301 22.81 1.98 -21.13
N LEU A 302 21.63 1.78 -21.71
CA LEU A 302 20.95 0.48 -21.73
C LEU A 302 21.38 -0.42 -22.89
N ALA A 303 22.20 0.08 -23.82
CA ALA A 303 22.68 -0.67 -24.97
C ALA A 303 23.39 -1.97 -24.53
N GLY A 304 22.96 -3.11 -25.10
CA GLY A 304 23.49 -4.43 -24.75
C GLY A 304 23.12 -4.98 -23.38
N VAL A 305 22.32 -4.27 -22.57
CA VAL A 305 21.94 -4.72 -21.22
C VAL A 305 20.67 -5.57 -21.27
N THR A 306 20.75 -6.82 -20.81
CA THR A 306 19.62 -7.76 -20.80
C THR A 306 19.08 -8.04 -19.40
N GLU A 307 19.96 -8.06 -18.40
CA GLU A 307 19.62 -8.44 -17.02
C GLU A 307 18.69 -7.41 -16.35
N PRO A 308 17.51 -7.81 -15.84
CA PRO A 308 16.51 -6.86 -15.31
C PRO A 308 17.01 -5.99 -14.16
N GLU A 309 17.76 -6.56 -13.21
CA GLU A 309 18.31 -5.79 -12.08
C GLU A 309 19.39 -4.81 -12.54
N ALA A 310 20.20 -5.17 -13.53
CA ALA A 310 21.15 -4.24 -14.13
C ALA A 310 20.43 -3.08 -14.83
N LYS A 311 19.34 -3.35 -15.54
CA LYS A 311 18.49 -2.31 -16.16
C LYS A 311 17.90 -1.38 -15.11
N ARG A 312 17.36 -1.91 -14.00
CA ARG A 312 16.83 -1.10 -12.89
C ARG A 312 17.89 -0.14 -12.34
N LYS A 313 19.09 -0.67 -12.05
CA LYS A 313 20.20 0.11 -11.52
C LYS A 313 20.62 1.23 -12.48
N ILE A 314 20.83 0.91 -13.75
CA ILE A 314 21.24 1.88 -14.78
C ILE A 314 20.18 2.97 -14.95
N ILE A 315 18.89 2.60 -14.99
CA ILE A 315 17.81 3.58 -15.11
C ILE A 315 17.77 4.49 -13.88
N GLY A 316 17.89 3.93 -12.67
CA GLY A 316 17.94 4.71 -11.43
C GLY A 316 19.12 5.70 -11.40
N GLU A 317 20.34 5.24 -11.70
CA GLU A 317 21.54 6.08 -11.73
C GLU A 317 21.45 7.19 -12.79
N THR A 318 20.94 6.86 -13.98
CA THR A 318 20.77 7.83 -15.07
C THR A 318 19.72 8.88 -14.77
N PHE A 319 18.64 8.49 -14.09
CA PHE A 319 17.63 9.41 -13.60
C PHE A 319 18.22 10.38 -12.59
N ILE A 320 19.02 9.91 -11.63
CA ILE A 320 19.70 10.76 -10.64
C ILE A 320 20.63 11.76 -11.33
N ASP A 321 21.45 11.32 -12.29
CA ASP A 321 22.36 12.20 -13.04
C ASP A 321 21.62 13.36 -13.73
N LEU A 322 20.47 13.08 -14.36
CA LEU A 322 19.66 14.12 -15.00
C LEU A 322 19.04 15.08 -13.99
N PHE A 323 18.61 14.59 -12.83
CA PHE A 323 18.09 15.44 -11.76
C PHE A 323 19.16 16.35 -11.16
N GLU A 324 20.41 15.89 -11.03
CA GLU A 324 21.54 16.73 -10.59
C GLU A 324 21.79 17.87 -11.57
N ILE A 325 21.79 17.58 -12.88
CA ILE A 325 21.96 18.59 -13.94
C ILE A 325 20.85 19.64 -13.88
N GLU A 326 19.60 19.19 -13.75
CA GLU A 326 18.44 20.08 -13.71
C GLU A 326 18.37 20.90 -12.42
N ALA A 327 18.75 20.34 -11.27
CA ALA A 327 18.86 21.08 -10.02
C ALA A 327 19.81 22.28 -10.18
N LEU A 328 21.00 22.07 -10.73
CA LEU A 328 21.99 23.13 -10.96
C LEU A 328 21.52 24.17 -11.99
N ARG A 329 20.77 23.77 -13.02
CA ARG A 329 20.16 24.70 -13.98
C ARG A 329 19.12 25.60 -13.30
N ILE A 330 18.24 25.00 -12.49
CA ILE A 330 17.19 25.70 -11.75
C ILE A 330 17.78 26.68 -10.74
N GLU A 331 18.85 26.32 -10.05
CA GLU A 331 19.55 27.24 -9.13
C GLU A 331 20.02 28.51 -9.85
N LYS A 332 20.67 28.36 -11.01
CA LYS A 332 21.14 29.50 -11.82
C LYS A 332 20.00 30.37 -12.35
N GLU A 333 18.85 29.77 -12.69
CA GLU A 333 17.67 30.51 -13.12
C GLU A 333 17.03 31.28 -11.96
N ALA A 334 16.99 30.68 -10.77
CA ALA A 334 16.42 31.28 -9.57
C ALA A 334 17.20 32.51 -9.09
N GLU A 335 18.52 32.61 -9.35
CA GLU A 335 19.36 33.78 -9.02
C GLU A 335 18.78 35.11 -9.52
N ASN A 336 18.05 35.08 -10.64
CA ASN A 336 17.47 36.27 -11.28
C ASN A 336 16.02 36.55 -10.85
N THR A 337 15.51 35.86 -9.83
CA THR A 337 14.13 36.00 -9.33
C THR A 337 14.09 36.59 -7.91
N PRO A 338 12.94 37.13 -7.46
CA PRO A 338 12.77 37.60 -6.07
C PRO A 338 13.00 36.50 -5.02
N PHE A 339 12.98 35.23 -5.44
CA PHE A 339 13.14 34.05 -4.60
C PHE A 339 14.52 33.37 -4.80
N ALA A 340 15.56 34.14 -5.15
CA ALA A 340 16.93 33.66 -5.30
C ALA A 340 17.41 32.88 -4.06
N GLY A 341 17.43 31.55 -4.20
CA GLY A 341 17.84 30.62 -3.16
C GLY A 341 18.22 29.28 -3.78
N LYS A 342 19.00 28.49 -3.05
CA LYS A 342 19.49 27.18 -3.50
C LYS A 342 18.36 26.16 -3.55
N VAL A 343 18.54 25.14 -4.37
CA VAL A 343 17.71 23.94 -4.35
C VAL A 343 18.19 23.09 -3.18
N GLU A 344 17.46 23.14 -2.07
CA GLU A 344 17.83 22.41 -0.84
C GLU A 344 16.98 21.16 -0.61
N TRP A 345 15.83 21.04 -1.29
CA TRP A 345 14.83 20.02 -0.99
C TRP A 345 14.43 19.24 -2.24
N PHE A 346 14.32 17.93 -2.07
CA PHE A 346 13.81 16.98 -3.05
C PHE A 346 12.49 16.39 -2.56
N LEU A 347 11.42 16.59 -3.32
CA LEU A 347 10.11 16.03 -3.05
C LEU A 347 10.09 14.54 -3.36
N GLN A 348 9.57 13.76 -2.42
CA GLN A 348 9.28 12.35 -2.62
C GLN A 348 7.86 12.00 -2.16
N GLY A 349 7.14 11.25 -2.98
CA GLY A 349 5.78 10.78 -2.70
C GLY A 349 5.74 9.51 -1.85
N THR A 350 6.63 9.36 -0.86
CA THR A 350 6.67 8.21 0.05
C THR A 350 5.35 8.12 0.81
N LEU A 351 4.80 6.92 0.96
CA LEU A 351 3.56 6.67 1.69
C LEU A 351 3.83 5.90 2.99
N TYR A 352 2.83 5.85 3.87
CA TYR A 352 2.96 5.19 5.17
C TYR A 352 3.22 3.68 5.04
N ALA A 353 2.66 3.04 4.01
CA ALA A 353 2.88 1.63 3.72
C ALA A 353 4.36 1.31 3.48
N ASP A 354 5.09 2.21 2.80
CA ASP A 354 6.52 2.03 2.50
C ASP A 354 7.36 2.02 3.80
N ILE A 355 6.93 2.78 4.80
CA ILE A 355 7.60 2.89 6.11
C ILE A 355 7.32 1.65 6.96
N VAL A 356 6.05 1.24 7.04
CA VAL A 356 5.62 0.06 7.80
C VAL A 356 6.40 -1.18 7.40
N GLU A 357 6.61 -1.38 6.09
CA GLU A 357 7.41 -2.50 5.59
C GLU A 357 8.88 -2.45 6.06
N SER A 358 9.45 -1.24 6.23
CA SER A 358 10.83 -1.07 6.70
C SER A 358 10.99 -1.20 8.23
N LEU A 359 9.91 -1.03 9.01
CA LEU A 359 9.92 -1.05 10.48
C LEU A 359 9.58 -2.42 11.10
N SER A 360 9.29 -3.46 10.29
CA SER A 360 8.88 -4.77 10.82
C SER A 360 9.97 -5.40 11.70
N PHE A 361 9.62 -5.77 12.94
CA PHE A 361 10.53 -6.33 13.95
C PHE A 361 11.18 -7.66 13.51
N LYS A 362 10.55 -8.43 12.61
CA LYS A 362 11.15 -9.66 12.08
C LYS A 362 12.23 -9.44 11.02
N GLY A 363 12.49 -8.19 10.62
CA GLY A 363 13.65 -7.78 9.85
C GLY A 363 13.69 -8.27 8.39
N ALA A 364 13.97 -7.33 7.48
CA ALA A 364 14.87 -7.47 6.33
C ALA A 364 14.63 -8.57 5.24
N ALA A 365 13.52 -9.31 5.23
CA ALA A 365 13.22 -10.17 4.07
C ALA A 365 12.75 -9.38 2.83
N SER A 366 12.27 -8.13 3.02
CA SER A 366 11.80 -7.23 1.96
C SER A 366 12.87 -6.22 1.48
N SER A 367 13.94 -6.00 2.27
CA SER A 367 14.90 -4.90 2.03
C SER A 367 15.76 -5.08 0.78
N THR A 368 16.00 -6.31 0.34
CA THR A 368 16.75 -6.58 -0.90
C THR A 368 15.92 -6.39 -2.17
N ILE A 369 14.58 -6.43 -2.08
CA ILE A 369 13.68 -6.35 -3.24
C ILE A 369 13.29 -4.88 -3.54
N LYS A 370 13.18 -4.03 -2.51
CA LYS A 370 12.78 -2.61 -2.64
C LYS A 370 13.91 -1.60 -2.43
N SER A 371 15.17 -2.00 -2.68
CA SER A 371 16.36 -1.15 -2.49
C SER A 371 16.38 0.16 -3.30
N HIS A 372 15.45 0.35 -4.24
CA HIS A 372 15.41 1.50 -5.16
C HIS A 372 14.08 2.28 -5.14
N HIS A 373 13.21 2.09 -4.15
CA HIS A 373 11.97 2.88 -4.01
C HIS A 373 11.91 3.58 -2.65
N ASN A 374 11.54 4.87 -2.68
CA ASN A 374 11.05 5.84 -1.68
C ASN A 374 11.31 5.65 -0.15
N ALA A 375 11.51 4.46 0.39
CA ALA A 375 11.80 4.25 1.82
C ALA A 375 13.30 4.30 2.18
N GLY A 376 14.20 4.24 1.19
CA GLY A 376 15.66 4.09 1.40
C GLY A 376 16.45 5.38 1.66
N GLY A 377 15.79 6.54 1.73
CA GLY A 377 16.46 7.84 1.77
C GLY A 377 16.96 8.31 0.39
N LEU A 378 17.46 9.55 0.30
CA LEU A 378 18.13 10.02 -0.91
C LEU A 378 19.44 9.24 -1.11
N PRO A 379 19.82 8.89 -2.35
CA PRO A 379 21.14 8.35 -2.63
C PRO A 379 22.22 9.23 -1.98
N ALA A 380 23.26 8.61 -1.40
CA ALA A 380 24.36 9.33 -0.74
C ALA A 380 24.99 10.40 -1.65
N ARG A 381 24.92 10.18 -2.97
CA ARG A 381 25.36 11.13 -3.99
C ARG A 381 24.46 12.37 -4.11
N MET A 382 23.14 12.26 -3.92
CA MET A 382 22.27 13.43 -3.91
C MET A 382 22.36 14.22 -2.59
N GLN A 383 22.65 13.53 -1.47
CA GLN A 383 22.83 14.16 -0.15
C GLN A 383 24.20 14.83 0.01
N ASN A 384 25.27 14.17 -0.47
CA ASN A 384 26.66 14.59 -0.27
C ASN A 384 27.37 15.02 -1.57
N GLY A 385 26.68 15.00 -2.70
CA GLY A 385 27.17 15.52 -3.98
C GLY A 385 26.91 17.00 -4.13
N GLU A 386 27.13 17.54 -5.33
CA GLU A 386 27.15 19.00 -5.56
C GLU A 386 25.83 19.70 -5.17
N ALA A 387 24.69 19.03 -5.34
CA ALA A 387 23.35 19.58 -5.06
C ALA A 387 22.92 19.55 -3.58
N HIS A 388 23.59 18.81 -2.68
CA HIS A 388 23.33 18.77 -1.22
C HIS A 388 21.84 18.74 -0.81
N LEU A 389 21.05 17.82 -1.38
CA LEU A 389 19.59 17.80 -1.24
C LEU A 389 19.12 17.11 0.05
N LYS A 390 18.06 17.66 0.66
CA LYS A 390 17.31 17.09 1.78
C LYS A 390 15.97 16.52 1.29
N LEU A 391 15.46 15.49 1.96
CA LEU A 391 14.16 14.89 1.63
C LEU A 391 12.99 15.71 2.16
N LEU A 392 11.98 15.89 1.32
CA LEU A 392 10.67 16.40 1.69
C LEU A 392 9.60 15.36 1.34
N GLU A 393 9.00 14.76 2.36
CA GLU A 393 8.03 13.65 2.23
C GLU A 393 6.68 14.06 2.84
N PRO A 394 5.83 14.81 2.13
CA PRO A 394 4.60 15.35 2.73
C PRO A 394 3.48 14.30 2.87
N LEU A 395 3.51 13.24 2.07
CA LEU A 395 2.51 12.17 2.09
C LEU A 395 2.93 10.96 2.93
N ARG A 396 4.08 11.07 3.61
CA ARG A 396 4.72 10.01 4.41
C ARG A 396 3.76 9.36 5.40
N GLU A 397 2.83 10.16 5.89
CA GLU A 397 1.91 9.77 6.95
C GLU A 397 0.56 9.30 6.44
N LEU A 398 0.37 9.17 5.12
CA LEU A 398 -0.90 8.79 4.49
C LEU A 398 -0.85 7.39 3.87
N PHE A 399 -1.98 6.70 3.91
CA PHE A 399 -2.22 5.53 3.07
C PHE A 399 -2.73 5.92 1.68
N LYS A 400 -2.73 4.95 0.74
CA LYS A 400 -3.10 5.18 -0.66
C LYS A 400 -4.54 5.65 -0.86
N ASP A 401 -5.50 5.15 -0.07
CA ASP A 401 -6.88 5.65 0.00
C ASP A 401 -6.90 7.11 0.41
N GLU A 402 -6.19 7.45 1.48
CA GLU A 402 -6.14 8.80 2.02
C GLU A 402 -5.56 9.77 0.98
N VAL A 403 -4.51 9.37 0.27
CA VAL A 403 -3.95 10.14 -0.85
C VAL A 403 -4.94 10.30 -2.00
N ARG A 404 -5.69 9.25 -2.37
CA ARG A 404 -6.73 9.37 -3.40
C ARG A 404 -7.88 10.27 -2.96
N ALA A 405 -8.35 10.13 -1.73
CA ALA A 405 -9.39 10.98 -1.15
C ALA A 405 -8.94 12.44 -1.11
N PHE A 406 -7.69 12.67 -0.67
CA PHE A 406 -7.07 13.98 -0.65
C PHE A 406 -6.92 14.56 -2.08
N GLY A 407 -6.54 13.74 -3.06
CA GLY A 407 -6.47 14.17 -4.45
C GLY A 407 -7.81 14.63 -5.01
N ARG A 408 -8.93 13.98 -4.64
CA ARG A 408 -10.28 14.43 -5.03
C ARG A 408 -10.62 15.79 -4.43
N GLN A 409 -10.22 16.03 -3.19
CA GLN A 409 -10.43 17.34 -2.54
C GLN A 409 -9.61 18.44 -3.21
N LEU A 410 -8.39 18.13 -3.64
CA LEU A 410 -7.54 19.02 -4.45
C LEU A 410 -8.01 19.17 -5.90
N GLN A 411 -9.22 18.70 -6.23
CA GLN A 411 -9.84 18.77 -7.55
C GLN A 411 -9.02 18.09 -8.67
N ILE A 412 -8.20 17.09 -8.31
CA ILE A 412 -7.50 16.27 -9.29
C ILE A 412 -8.52 15.40 -10.04
N HIS A 413 -8.43 15.42 -11.38
CA HIS A 413 -9.35 14.68 -12.23
C HIS A 413 -9.33 13.17 -11.93
N GLU A 414 -10.50 12.52 -11.91
CA GLU A 414 -10.63 11.11 -11.50
C GLU A 414 -9.81 10.16 -12.40
N GLU A 415 -9.55 10.53 -13.65
CA GLU A 415 -8.68 9.75 -14.55
C GLU A 415 -7.23 9.67 -14.06
N LEU A 416 -6.71 10.71 -13.40
CA LEU A 416 -5.38 10.68 -12.79
C LEU A 416 -5.38 9.88 -11.49
N ILE A 417 -6.40 10.08 -10.65
CA ILE A 417 -6.58 9.37 -9.36
C ILE A 417 -6.75 7.86 -9.58
N GLY A 418 -7.44 7.50 -10.66
CA GLY A 418 -7.76 6.14 -11.05
C GLY A 418 -6.68 5.44 -11.88
N ARG A 419 -5.58 6.12 -12.19
CA ARG A 419 -4.56 5.61 -13.09
C ARG A 419 -3.86 4.39 -12.51
N HIS A 420 -3.75 3.32 -13.29
CA HIS A 420 -2.98 2.14 -12.88
C HIS A 420 -1.51 2.51 -12.65
N PRO A 421 -0.87 1.95 -11.60
CA PRO A 421 0.55 2.17 -11.35
C PRO A 421 1.41 1.90 -12.58
N PHE A 422 2.42 2.74 -12.79
CA PHE A 422 3.46 2.53 -13.79
C PHE A 422 4.80 2.38 -13.07
N PRO A 423 5.59 1.32 -13.37
CA PRO A 423 6.88 1.14 -12.71
C PRO A 423 7.84 2.28 -13.07
N GLY A 424 8.70 2.68 -12.13
CA GLY A 424 9.72 3.71 -12.36
C GLY A 424 10.62 3.43 -13.58
N PRO A 425 11.14 2.20 -13.75
CA PRO A 425 11.86 1.79 -14.96
C PRO A 425 11.04 1.72 -16.25
N GLY A 426 9.73 2.00 -16.19
CA GLY A 426 8.81 2.02 -17.31
C GLY A 426 8.81 0.74 -18.14
N LEU A 427 8.86 0.91 -19.46
CA LEU A 427 8.91 -0.18 -20.43
C LEU A 427 10.28 -0.91 -20.43
N GLY A 428 11.32 -0.35 -19.81
CA GLY A 428 12.66 -0.96 -19.80
C GLY A 428 12.71 -2.33 -19.12
N ILE A 429 11.84 -2.54 -18.13
CA ILE A 429 11.68 -3.82 -17.45
C ILE A 429 10.59 -4.70 -18.08
N ARG A 430 9.70 -4.12 -18.90
CA ARG A 430 8.66 -4.85 -19.65
C ARG A 430 9.16 -5.50 -20.95
N ILE A 431 10.33 -5.08 -21.42
CA ILE A 431 11.02 -5.73 -22.52
C ILE A 431 11.96 -6.79 -21.94
N ILE A 432 11.71 -8.06 -22.23
CA ILE A 432 12.58 -9.16 -21.82
C ILE A 432 13.79 -9.18 -22.76
N GLY A 433 14.99 -8.99 -22.19
CA GLY A 433 16.23 -8.80 -22.94
C GLY A 433 16.57 -7.32 -23.18
N GLU A 434 17.30 -7.08 -24.26
CA GLU A 434 17.83 -5.75 -24.63
C GLU A 434 16.72 -4.76 -24.97
N VAL A 435 16.87 -3.52 -24.50
CA VAL A 435 15.94 -2.41 -24.68
C VAL A 435 16.41 -1.52 -25.84
N THR A 436 15.74 -1.61 -26.99
CA THR A 436 16.02 -0.77 -28.17
C THR A 436 14.83 0.14 -28.47
N ARG A 437 15.09 1.26 -29.18
CA ARG A 437 14.03 2.20 -29.59
C ARG A 437 12.91 1.51 -30.37
N GLU A 438 13.27 0.60 -31.26
CA GLU A 438 12.32 -0.20 -32.05
C GLU A 438 11.42 -1.06 -31.14
N ARG A 439 12.00 -1.82 -30.21
CA ARG A 439 11.23 -2.68 -29.30
C ARG A 439 10.33 -1.88 -28.37
N VAL A 440 10.80 -0.73 -27.90
CA VAL A 440 9.99 0.19 -27.08
C VAL A 440 8.78 0.68 -27.86
N GLU A 441 8.96 1.07 -29.12
CA GLU A 441 7.85 1.53 -29.96
C GLU A 441 6.81 0.42 -30.23
N ILE A 442 7.27 -0.81 -30.45
CA ILE A 442 6.39 -1.97 -30.59
C ILE A 442 5.53 -2.16 -29.32
N VAL A 443 6.16 -2.15 -28.14
CA VAL A 443 5.44 -2.33 -26.86
C VAL A 443 4.51 -1.17 -26.58
N ARG A 444 4.89 0.08 -26.89
CA ARG A 444 4.04 1.27 -26.74
C ARG A 444 2.73 1.12 -27.49
N LYS A 445 2.79 0.68 -28.75
CA LYS A 445 1.59 0.46 -29.58
C LYS A 445 0.73 -0.68 -29.05
N ALA A 446 1.34 -1.80 -28.67
CA ALA A 446 0.62 -2.94 -28.11
C ALA A 446 -0.05 -2.63 -26.76
N ASP A 447 0.65 -1.95 -25.85
CA ASP A 447 0.12 -1.46 -24.56
C ASP A 447 -1.04 -0.47 -24.80
N HIS A 448 -0.89 0.45 -25.76
CA HIS A 448 -1.96 1.39 -26.11
C HIS A 448 -3.24 0.70 -26.60
N ILE A 449 -3.14 -0.29 -27.49
CA ILE A 449 -4.29 -1.07 -27.95
C ILE A 449 -4.93 -1.83 -26.77
N PHE A 450 -4.12 -2.47 -25.93
CA PHE A 450 -4.63 -3.24 -24.81
C PHE A 450 -5.38 -2.35 -23.80
N ILE A 451 -4.78 -1.25 -23.39
CA ILE A 451 -5.38 -0.31 -22.43
C ILE A 451 -6.62 0.37 -22.99
N SER A 452 -6.61 0.80 -24.26
CA SER A 452 -7.76 1.45 -24.89
C SER A 452 -8.97 0.51 -24.95
N MET A 453 -8.78 -0.75 -25.36
CA MET A 453 -9.87 -1.72 -25.43
C MET A 453 -10.44 -2.10 -24.05
N ILE A 454 -9.58 -2.17 -23.02
CA ILE A 454 -10.05 -2.38 -21.64
C ILE A 454 -10.88 -1.19 -21.15
N ARG A 455 -10.51 0.04 -21.52
CA ARG A 455 -11.29 1.25 -21.19
C ARG A 455 -12.62 1.28 -21.93
N GLU A 456 -12.62 0.99 -23.23
CA GLU A 456 -13.83 0.89 -24.06
C GLU A 456 -14.81 -0.17 -23.53
N ALA A 457 -14.28 -1.27 -22.99
CA ALA A 457 -15.05 -2.32 -22.36
C ALA A 457 -15.58 -1.95 -20.96
N GLY A 458 -15.22 -0.79 -20.40
CA GLY A 458 -15.58 -0.38 -19.04
C GLY A 458 -14.77 -1.06 -17.93
N ILE A 459 -13.96 -2.07 -18.26
CA ILE A 459 -13.21 -2.92 -17.31
C ILE A 459 -12.19 -2.12 -16.51
N TYR A 460 -11.59 -1.09 -17.12
CA TYR A 460 -10.57 -0.25 -16.47
C TYR A 460 -11.06 0.35 -15.14
N ASP A 461 -12.35 0.71 -15.08
CA ASP A 461 -12.98 1.25 -13.88
C ASP A 461 -13.92 0.26 -13.18
N GLU A 462 -14.38 -0.80 -13.86
CA GLU A 462 -15.26 -1.84 -13.31
C GLU A 462 -14.58 -2.65 -12.21
N VAL A 463 -13.30 -3.02 -12.39
CA VAL A 463 -12.53 -3.69 -11.32
C VAL A 463 -12.38 -2.81 -10.08
N ARG A 464 -12.54 -1.49 -10.22
CA ARG A 464 -12.62 -0.53 -9.11
C ARG A 464 -14.02 -0.44 -8.49
N ARG A 465 -15.09 -0.62 -9.28
CA ARG A 465 -16.50 -0.40 -8.89
C ARG A 465 -17.26 -1.65 -8.48
N GLU A 466 -16.93 -2.84 -8.99
CA GLU A 466 -17.62 -4.11 -8.74
C GLU A 466 -17.40 -4.69 -7.32
N HIS A 467 -17.31 -3.83 -6.31
CA HIS A 467 -17.49 -4.22 -4.91
C HIS A 467 -18.58 -3.45 -4.17
N LEU A 468 -19.20 -2.48 -4.85
CA LEU A 468 -20.43 -1.86 -4.36
C LEU A 468 -21.66 -2.79 -4.45
N SER A 469 -21.55 -3.90 -5.19
CA SER A 469 -22.65 -4.81 -5.48
C SER A 469 -22.30 -6.30 -5.36
N PHE A 470 -21.05 -6.68 -5.06
CA PHE A 470 -20.58 -8.07 -5.11
C PHE A 470 -20.66 -8.81 -3.77
N GLU A 471 -21.74 -8.58 -3.02
CA GLU A 471 -22.22 -9.51 -1.98
C GLU A 471 -23.46 -10.30 -2.43
N ARG A 472 -23.82 -10.28 -3.73
CA ARG A 472 -25.06 -10.93 -4.19
C ARG A 472 -24.93 -12.32 -4.79
N ASN A 473 -23.76 -12.81 -5.19
CA ASN A 473 -23.71 -13.97 -6.10
C ASN A 473 -22.69 -15.09 -5.82
N PHE A 474 -21.98 -15.11 -4.69
CA PHE A 474 -21.06 -16.23 -4.40
C PHE A 474 -21.67 -17.41 -3.62
N THR A 475 -22.92 -17.30 -3.16
CA THR A 475 -23.62 -18.40 -2.45
C THR A 475 -24.63 -19.17 -3.32
N ASN A 476 -24.90 -18.77 -4.57
CA ASN A 476 -25.98 -19.35 -5.38
C ASN A 476 -25.58 -20.39 -6.44
N ARG A 477 -24.30 -20.78 -6.58
CA ARG A 477 -23.92 -21.89 -7.48
C ARG A 477 -23.94 -23.28 -6.83
N PHE A 478 -24.13 -23.37 -5.52
CA PHE A 478 -24.21 -24.65 -4.78
C PHE A 478 -25.38 -24.71 -3.79
N ALA A 479 -26.59 -24.37 -4.22
CA ALA A 479 -27.80 -24.76 -3.48
C ALA A 479 -28.97 -24.98 -4.45
N ARG A 480 -29.34 -26.24 -4.66
CA ARG A 480 -30.61 -26.61 -5.30
C ARG A 480 -31.74 -26.52 -4.26
N SER A 481 -32.87 -25.94 -4.69
CA SER A 481 -34.26 -25.98 -4.13
C SER A 481 -34.80 -24.70 -3.42
N PRO A 482 -36.13 -24.43 -3.46
CA PRO A 482 -36.66 -23.07 -3.66
C PRO A 482 -37.38 -22.42 -2.45
N LYS A 483 -37.17 -21.09 -2.29
CA LYS A 483 -38.07 -19.97 -1.84
C LYS A 483 -38.84 -20.09 -0.49
N PRO A 484 -39.12 -18.98 0.25
CA PRO A 484 -39.72 -17.76 -0.28
C PRO A 484 -39.19 -16.39 0.20
N THR A 485 -39.56 -15.43 -0.64
CA THR A 485 -39.44 -13.97 -0.67
C THR A 485 -39.55 -13.25 0.68
N LEU A 486 -38.49 -12.54 1.08
CA LEU A 486 -38.58 -11.40 2.02
C LEU A 486 -38.14 -10.13 1.29
N ARG A 487 -39.02 -9.13 1.22
CA ARG A 487 -38.69 -7.76 0.79
C ARG A 487 -37.95 -7.08 1.94
N LEU A 488 -36.72 -6.64 1.71
CA LEU A 488 -35.99 -5.74 2.61
C LEU A 488 -35.92 -4.35 1.96
N THR A 489 -36.29 -3.35 2.75
CA THR A 489 -36.37 -1.93 2.44
C THR A 489 -34.98 -1.31 2.31
N GLN A 490 -34.83 -0.41 1.34
CA GLN A 490 -33.64 0.42 1.13
C GLN A 490 -33.39 1.29 2.37
N THR A 491 -32.23 1.10 3.00
CA THR A 491 -31.64 2.08 3.91
C THR A 491 -30.14 2.12 3.62
N GLU A 492 -29.63 3.33 3.50
CA GLU A 492 -28.31 3.71 2.99
C GLU A 492 -27.17 3.00 3.73
N VAL A 493 -26.35 2.25 2.98
CA VAL A 493 -25.08 1.71 3.45
C VAL A 493 -23.97 2.32 2.60
N THR A 494 -23.04 2.99 3.26
CA THR A 494 -21.87 3.64 2.67
C THR A 494 -20.99 2.60 1.94
N PRO A 495 -20.44 2.90 0.75
CA PRO A 495 -19.60 1.97 0.01
C PRO A 495 -18.30 1.64 0.75
N PHE A 496 -18.12 0.39 1.14
CA PHE A 496 -16.86 -0.11 1.70
C PHE A 496 -15.89 -0.39 0.54
N LEU A 497 -14.76 0.31 0.50
CA LEU A 497 -13.71 0.13 -0.51
C LEU A 497 -12.84 -1.09 -0.15
N ALA A 498 -13.21 -2.27 -0.65
CA ALA A 498 -12.24 -3.34 -0.87
C ALA A 498 -11.25 -2.86 -1.95
N PHE A 499 -9.96 -2.93 -1.65
CA PHE A 499 -8.92 -2.51 -2.58
C PHE A 499 -8.75 -3.58 -3.63
N TYR A 500 -9.13 -3.30 -4.87
CA TYR A 500 -8.70 -4.11 -5.99
C TYR A 500 -7.75 -3.26 -6.83
N GLU A 501 -6.46 -3.59 -6.78
CA GLU A 501 -5.52 -3.05 -7.75
C GLU A 501 -5.57 -3.91 -9.00
N PHE A 502 -6.07 -3.30 -10.07
CA PHE A 502 -6.02 -3.86 -11.41
C PHE A 502 -4.75 -3.37 -12.10
N VAL A 503 -3.83 -4.28 -12.38
CA VAL A 503 -2.58 -3.95 -13.08
C VAL A 503 -2.59 -4.66 -14.42
N SER A 504 -2.73 -3.90 -15.50
CA SER A 504 -2.70 -4.38 -16.88
C SER A 504 -1.41 -3.95 -17.57
N ILE A 505 -0.66 -4.89 -18.14
CA ILE A 505 0.63 -4.66 -18.80
C ILE A 505 0.76 -5.49 -20.07
N SER A 506 1.53 -4.97 -21.02
CA SER A 506 2.04 -5.69 -22.18
C SER A 506 3.56 -5.78 -22.10
N ASP A 507 4.09 -7.00 -22.13
CA ASP A 507 5.52 -7.30 -22.14
C ASP A 507 5.95 -7.86 -23.51
N LEU A 508 7.22 -7.68 -23.87
CA LEU A 508 7.80 -8.21 -25.11
C LEU A 508 8.81 -9.30 -24.81
N HIS A 509 8.54 -10.51 -25.26
CA HIS A 509 9.48 -11.61 -25.13
C HIS A 509 10.63 -11.47 -26.13
N SER A 510 11.85 -11.87 -25.73
CA SER A 510 13.05 -11.79 -26.59
C SER A 510 12.99 -12.70 -27.81
N SER A 511 12.28 -13.82 -27.70
CA SER A 511 12.10 -14.79 -28.80
C SER A 511 11.14 -14.29 -29.88
N THR A 512 11.41 -14.70 -31.11
CA THR A 512 10.49 -14.52 -32.24
C THR A 512 9.63 -15.76 -32.44
N ALA A 513 8.41 -15.55 -32.90
CA ALA A 513 7.49 -16.58 -33.34
C ALA A 513 7.22 -16.44 -34.85
N VAL A 514 6.91 -17.58 -35.47
CA VAL A 514 6.43 -17.59 -36.85
C VAL A 514 4.95 -17.21 -36.84
N GLY A 515 4.61 -16.19 -37.63
CA GLY A 515 3.27 -15.78 -37.97
C GLY A 515 3.03 -15.82 -39.48
N VAL A 516 1.79 -15.53 -39.86
CA VAL A 516 1.39 -15.34 -41.26
C VAL A 516 0.80 -13.94 -41.36
N GLN A 517 1.42 -13.08 -42.17
CA GLN A 517 0.95 -11.72 -42.43
C GLN A 517 0.81 -11.56 -43.95
N GLY A 518 -0.43 -11.44 -44.42
CA GLY A 518 -0.74 -11.66 -45.84
C GLY A 518 -0.49 -13.12 -46.25
N ASP A 519 0.18 -13.35 -47.38
CA ASP A 519 0.51 -14.69 -47.91
C ASP A 519 1.96 -15.15 -47.59
N ALA A 520 2.70 -14.40 -46.78
CA ALA A 520 4.10 -14.68 -46.45
C ALA A 520 4.30 -15.09 -44.97
N ARG A 521 5.35 -15.89 -44.73
CA ARG A 521 5.83 -16.14 -43.35
C ARG A 521 6.43 -14.86 -42.79
N ALA A 522 5.94 -14.44 -41.64
CA ALA A 522 6.50 -13.33 -40.87
C ALA A 522 7.16 -13.87 -39.61
N TYR A 523 8.30 -13.30 -39.22
CA TYR A 523 8.91 -13.54 -37.91
C TYR A 523 8.74 -12.27 -37.09
N GLY A 524 8.09 -12.38 -35.95
CA GLY A 524 7.83 -11.25 -35.06
C GLY A 524 7.92 -11.68 -33.61
N TYR A 525 7.98 -10.71 -32.70
CA TYR A 525 8.02 -10.94 -31.27
C TYR A 525 6.73 -11.54 -30.73
N ILE A 526 6.83 -12.10 -29.53
CA ILE A 526 5.68 -12.55 -28.74
C ILE A 526 5.34 -11.45 -27.74
N CYS A 527 4.13 -10.92 -27.82
CA CYS A 527 3.58 -10.01 -26.83
C CYS A 527 2.87 -10.80 -25.73
N VAL A 528 3.21 -10.53 -24.48
CA VAL A 528 2.57 -11.15 -23.31
C VAL A 528 1.65 -10.11 -22.67
N LEU A 529 0.36 -10.41 -22.65
CA LEU A 529 -0.63 -9.62 -21.94
C LEU A 529 -0.74 -10.15 -20.52
N ARG A 530 -0.82 -9.25 -19.55
CA ARG A 530 -0.97 -9.60 -18.15
C ARG A 530 -1.94 -8.64 -17.48
N ALA A 531 -2.88 -9.19 -16.74
CA ALA A 531 -3.78 -8.42 -15.89
C ALA A 531 -4.03 -9.15 -14.58
N VAL A 532 -3.99 -8.47 -13.44
CA VAL A 532 -4.18 -9.08 -12.13
C VAL A 532 -5.14 -8.29 -11.26
N THR A 533 -5.79 -8.96 -10.31
CA THR A 533 -6.56 -8.39 -9.21
C THR A 533 -5.88 -8.70 -7.89
N SER A 534 -5.57 -7.67 -7.10
CA SER A 534 -4.91 -7.82 -5.80
C SER A 534 -5.61 -7.02 -4.70
N LEU A 535 -5.71 -7.63 -3.51
CA LEU A 535 -6.27 -7.01 -2.30
C LEU A 535 -5.23 -6.24 -1.47
N ASP A 536 -3.99 -6.71 -1.49
CA ASP A 536 -2.94 -6.30 -0.55
C ASP A 536 -1.55 -6.14 -1.19
N MET A 537 -1.46 -6.25 -2.53
CA MET A 537 -0.21 -6.24 -3.31
C MET A 537 0.77 -7.37 -3.01
N MET A 538 0.44 -8.24 -2.05
CA MET A 538 1.24 -9.40 -1.65
C MET A 538 0.73 -10.68 -2.31
N SER A 539 -0.59 -10.76 -2.53
CA SER A 539 -1.27 -11.81 -3.28
C SER A 539 -2.05 -11.23 -4.46
N ALA A 540 -2.03 -11.90 -5.61
CA ALA A 540 -2.77 -11.43 -6.78
C ALA A 540 -3.22 -12.60 -7.66
N GLU A 541 -4.46 -12.53 -8.15
CA GLU A 541 -5.02 -13.50 -9.09
C GLU A 541 -5.05 -12.90 -10.50
N PRO A 542 -4.84 -13.70 -11.58
CA PRO A 542 -5.05 -13.24 -12.95
C PRO A 542 -6.50 -12.81 -13.17
N TYR A 543 -6.69 -11.74 -13.94
CA TYR A 543 -8.04 -11.27 -14.25
C TYR A 543 -8.70 -12.10 -15.35
N GLU A 544 -9.90 -12.60 -15.08
CA GLU A 544 -10.67 -13.39 -16.04
C GLU A 544 -11.40 -12.48 -17.04
N PHE A 545 -10.73 -12.15 -18.15
CA PHE A 545 -11.39 -11.46 -19.26
C PHE A 545 -12.36 -12.37 -20.00
N GLU A 546 -13.46 -11.78 -20.48
CA GLU A 546 -14.28 -12.41 -21.52
C GLU A 546 -13.42 -12.84 -22.71
N TRP A 547 -13.51 -14.11 -23.08
CA TRP A 547 -12.65 -14.70 -24.11
C TRP A 547 -12.81 -14.03 -25.48
N SER A 548 -14.00 -13.49 -25.76
CA SER A 548 -14.28 -12.69 -26.96
C SER A 548 -13.44 -11.40 -27.01
N LEU A 549 -13.30 -10.71 -25.87
CA LEU A 549 -12.51 -9.49 -25.75
C LEU A 549 -11.01 -9.78 -25.91
N LEU A 550 -10.48 -10.82 -25.24
CA LEU A 550 -9.08 -11.21 -25.40
C LEU A 550 -8.73 -11.56 -26.86
N LYS A 551 -9.62 -12.26 -27.56
CA LYS A 551 -9.44 -12.55 -29.00
C LYS A 551 -9.44 -11.27 -29.84
N ALA A 552 -10.30 -10.30 -29.51
CA ALA A 552 -10.35 -9.03 -30.23
C ALA A 552 -9.07 -8.22 -30.02
N ILE A 553 -8.59 -8.12 -28.77
CA ILE A 553 -7.31 -7.48 -28.41
C ILE A 553 -6.15 -8.14 -29.17
N SER A 554 -6.05 -9.47 -29.07
CA SER A 554 -5.00 -10.24 -29.75
C SER A 554 -4.98 -9.99 -31.26
N ARG A 555 -6.15 -9.98 -31.91
CA ARG A 555 -6.26 -9.70 -33.35
C ARG A 555 -5.82 -8.29 -33.70
N ARG A 556 -6.25 -7.28 -32.94
CA ARG A 556 -5.85 -5.89 -33.18
C ARG A 556 -4.35 -5.72 -33.03
N ILE A 557 -3.75 -6.25 -31.96
CA ILE A 557 -2.30 -6.18 -31.76
C ILE A 557 -1.53 -6.82 -32.93
N VAL A 558 -1.88 -8.03 -33.35
CA VAL A 558 -1.18 -8.71 -34.46
C VAL A 558 -1.36 -7.99 -35.81
N ASN A 559 -2.54 -7.39 -36.04
CA ASN A 559 -2.84 -6.75 -37.33
C ASN A 559 -2.36 -5.30 -37.43
N GLU A 560 -2.29 -4.58 -36.31
CA GLU A 560 -2.00 -3.14 -36.27
C GLU A 560 -0.55 -2.83 -35.81
N VAL A 561 0.14 -3.78 -35.17
CA VAL A 561 1.49 -3.57 -34.64
C VAL A 561 2.50 -4.41 -35.41
N ASP A 562 3.20 -3.77 -36.35
CA ASP A 562 4.32 -4.37 -37.06
C ASP A 562 5.39 -4.88 -36.08
N GLY A 563 5.84 -6.11 -36.30
CA GLY A 563 6.85 -6.77 -35.46
C GLY A 563 6.28 -7.68 -34.37
N ILE A 564 4.95 -7.80 -34.21
CA ILE A 564 4.33 -8.80 -33.32
C ILE A 564 3.71 -9.94 -34.14
N ALA A 565 4.14 -11.17 -33.89
CA ALA A 565 3.61 -12.36 -34.57
C ALA A 565 2.65 -13.17 -33.72
N ARG A 566 2.68 -12.99 -32.39
CA ARG A 566 1.89 -13.77 -31.45
C ARG A 566 1.57 -12.97 -30.20
N VAL A 567 0.38 -13.19 -29.67
CA VAL A 567 -0.05 -12.65 -28.37
C VAL A 567 -0.41 -13.82 -27.46
N VAL A 568 0.01 -13.76 -26.20
CA VAL A 568 -0.33 -14.72 -25.15
C VAL A 568 -0.87 -13.97 -23.93
N TYR A 569 -1.59 -14.65 -23.04
CA TYR A 569 -2.08 -14.09 -21.78
C TYR A 569 -1.53 -14.90 -20.60
N ASP A 570 -0.94 -14.22 -19.62
CA ASP A 570 -0.34 -14.85 -18.44
C ASP A 570 -1.39 -15.09 -17.34
N THR A 571 -1.57 -16.36 -17.00
CA THR A 571 -2.56 -16.91 -16.06
C THR A 571 -1.92 -17.37 -14.74
N THR A 572 -0.70 -16.94 -14.44
CA THR A 572 0.02 -17.35 -13.22
C THR A 572 -0.39 -16.49 -12.03
N SER A 573 -0.82 -17.05 -10.90
CA SER A 573 -1.10 -16.28 -9.69
C SER A 573 0.18 -15.79 -8.99
N LYS A 574 0.06 -14.78 -8.13
CA LYS A 574 1.10 -14.36 -7.18
C LYS A 574 0.68 -14.82 -5.79
N PRO A 575 1.42 -15.76 -5.15
CA PRO A 575 2.54 -16.58 -5.67
C PRO A 575 2.07 -17.73 -6.61
N PRO A 576 2.96 -18.34 -7.45
CA PRO A 576 4.42 -18.22 -7.47
C PRO A 576 4.98 -17.12 -8.39
N GLY A 577 4.15 -16.47 -9.21
CA GLY A 577 4.57 -15.39 -10.10
C GLY A 577 4.70 -14.04 -9.40
N GLU A 578 5.09 -13.01 -10.15
CA GLU A 578 5.05 -11.61 -9.71
C GLU A 578 3.94 -10.83 -10.43
N SER A 579 3.70 -9.59 -10.00
CA SER A 579 2.79 -8.66 -10.68
C SER A 579 3.37 -8.15 -12.01
N LEU A 580 4.68 -8.21 -12.20
CA LEU A 580 5.40 -7.85 -13.42
C LEU A 580 6.19 -9.06 -13.92
N LEU A 581 6.27 -9.26 -15.24
CA LEU A 581 7.09 -10.30 -15.83
C LEU A 581 8.54 -9.81 -15.93
N HIS A 582 9.40 -10.21 -14.99
CA HIS A 582 10.85 -10.04 -15.11
C HIS A 582 11.54 -11.39 -14.99
N ALA A 583 12.59 -11.60 -15.79
CA ALA A 583 13.49 -12.73 -15.58
C ALA A 583 14.24 -12.52 -14.26
N SER A 584 13.92 -13.30 -13.23
CA SER A 584 14.76 -13.34 -12.04
C SER A 584 16.14 -13.85 -12.44
N PRO A 585 17.24 -13.34 -11.85
CA PRO A 585 18.52 -14.04 -11.93
C PRO A 585 18.28 -15.45 -11.42
N SER A 586 18.96 -16.41 -12.03
CA SER A 586 19.01 -17.79 -11.56
C SER A 586 19.49 -17.83 -10.10
N HIS A 587 18.58 -17.70 -9.14
CA HIS A 587 18.72 -18.45 -7.92
C HIS A 587 18.48 -19.89 -8.34
N THR A 588 19.57 -20.63 -8.46
CA THR A 588 19.55 -22.08 -8.38
C THR A 588 18.60 -22.46 -7.25
N CYS A 589 17.42 -22.91 -7.64
CA CYS A 589 16.51 -23.53 -6.70
C CYS A 589 17.20 -24.85 -6.35
N ASP A 590 17.95 -24.88 -5.26
CA ASP A 590 18.36 -26.12 -4.60
C ASP A 590 17.11 -26.77 -4.03
N ILE A 591 16.27 -27.28 -4.93
CA ILE A 591 15.28 -28.29 -4.59
C ILE A 591 16.07 -29.59 -4.49
N ASN A 592 16.73 -29.79 -3.35
CA ASN A 592 17.10 -31.13 -2.89
C ASN A 592 15.80 -31.90 -2.58
N ARG A 593 15.08 -32.32 -3.61
CA ARG A 593 14.16 -33.45 -3.52
C ARG A 593 15.01 -34.70 -3.64
N PRO A 594 14.95 -35.64 -2.67
CA PRO A 594 15.53 -36.96 -2.89
C PRO A 594 14.84 -37.56 -4.11
N THR A 595 15.60 -37.80 -5.17
CA THR A 595 15.18 -38.64 -6.28
C THR A 595 15.00 -40.05 -5.74
N GLY A 596 13.80 -40.38 -5.27
CA GLY A 596 13.37 -41.75 -5.12
C GLY A 596 13.20 -42.33 -6.52
N THR A 597 14.16 -43.16 -6.93
CA THR A 597 14.06 -44.01 -8.11
C THR A 597 12.86 -44.93 -7.93
N ILE A 598 11.80 -44.72 -8.70
CA ILE A 598 10.76 -45.72 -8.90
C ILE A 598 11.17 -46.46 -10.17
N GLU A 599 11.83 -47.60 -9.99
CA GLU A 599 11.96 -48.60 -11.05
C GLU A 599 10.57 -49.22 -11.27
N LEU A 600 10.08 -49.14 -12.51
CA LEU A 600 8.90 -49.84 -12.96
C LEU A 600 9.35 -51.19 -13.53
N GLU A 601 8.85 -52.29 -12.96
CA GLU A 601 8.72 -53.59 -13.65
C GLU A 601 7.51 -53.59 -14.59
#